data_AF-Q9ZJ13-F1
#
_entry.id   AF-Q9ZJ13-F1
#
_cell.length_a   1.000
_cell.length_b   1.000
_cell.length_c   1.000
_cell.angle_alpha   90.00
_cell.angle_beta   90.00
_cell.angle_gamma   90.00
#
_symmetry.space_group_name_H-M   'P 1'
#
loop_
_entity.id
_entity.type
_entity.pdbx_description
1 polymer ?
#
loop_
_entity_poly.entity_id
_entity_poly.type
_entity_poly.pdbx_seq_one_letter_code
_entity_poly.pdbx_strand_id
1 'polypeptide(L)'
;IVEKDMPEDLKRRLADAVQRTFGPAGFWESDDNDNMETESQNAKKYQSSNSDLIANLGFGKDIYGDEVYPGVVGKSAIGETSYRGFYRAYQAHISSSNWPEFENASRNWHTELTKTT
;
A
#
# COMPACT_ATOMS: atom_id res chain seq x y z
N ILE A 1 -13.25 5.69 11.70
CA ILE A 1 -14.36 4.72 11.60
C ILE A 1 -14.68 4.17 13.00
N VAL A 2 -15.90 3.68 13.25
CA VAL A 2 -16.29 3.05 14.53
C VAL A 2 -17.24 1.87 14.27
N GLU A 3 -17.24 0.85 15.13
CA GLU A 3 -18.21 -0.25 15.06
C GLU A 3 -19.58 0.23 15.53
N LYS A 4 -20.65 -0.26 14.88
CA LYS A 4 -22.01 0.28 15.04
C LYS A 4 -22.62 0.00 16.40
N ASP A 5 -22.25 -1.10 17.03
CA ASP A 5 -22.75 -1.60 18.31
C ASP A 5 -21.92 -1.12 19.52
N MET A 6 -20.85 -0.34 19.29
CA MET A 6 -20.12 0.30 20.37
C MET A 6 -20.99 1.29 21.16
N PRO A 7 -20.79 1.43 22.48
CA PRO A 7 -21.42 2.49 23.26
C PRO A 7 -21.13 3.87 22.66
N GLU A 8 -22.15 4.74 22.60
CA GLU A 8 -22.02 6.06 21.95
C GLU A 8 -20.92 6.93 22.56
N ASP A 9 -20.72 6.85 23.88
CA ASP A 9 -19.63 7.57 24.53
C ASP A 9 -18.24 7.10 24.07
N LEU A 10 -18.08 5.78 23.90
CA LEU A 10 -16.84 5.20 23.40
C LEU A 10 -16.59 5.63 21.95
N LYS A 11 -17.62 5.66 21.11
CA LYS A 11 -17.51 6.13 19.71
C LYS A 11 -16.99 7.57 19.65
N ARG A 12 -17.54 8.47 20.48
CA ARG A 12 -17.08 9.87 20.54
C ARG A 12 -15.61 9.96 20.93
N ARG A 13 -15.22 9.27 22.01
CA ARG A 13 -13.83 9.26 22.48
C ARG A 13 -12.87 8.64 21.48
N LEU A 14 -13.29 7.60 20.76
CA LEU A 14 -12.49 6.95 19.72
C LEU A 14 -12.31 7.88 18.51
N ALA A 15 -13.36 8.60 18.11
CA ALA A 15 -13.27 9.61 17.06
C ALA A 15 -12.29 10.74 17.44
N ASP A 16 -12.38 11.26 18.66
CA ASP A 16 -11.45 12.27 19.17
C ASP A 16 -10.01 11.73 19.25
N ALA A 17 -9.83 10.47 19.65
CA ALA A 17 -8.52 9.84 19.69
C ALA A 17 -7.90 9.73 18.29
N VAL A 18 -8.69 9.31 17.28
CA VAL A 18 -8.24 9.25 15.89
C VAL A 18 -7.83 10.63 15.39
N GLN A 19 -8.59 11.69 15.68
CA GLN A 19 -8.21 13.05 15.28
C GLN A 19 -6.97 13.55 16.02
N ARG A 20 -6.79 13.17 17.29
CA ARG A 20 -5.60 13.52 18.06
C ARG A 20 -4.33 12.84 17.54
N THR A 21 -4.44 11.65 16.93
CA THR A 21 -3.28 10.91 16.42
C THR A 21 -3.04 11.15 14.92
N PHE A 22 -4.09 11.12 14.11
CA PHE A 22 -4.05 11.14 12.63
C PHE A 22 -4.90 12.25 11.99
N GLY A 23 -5.38 13.21 12.79
CA GLY A 23 -6.09 14.38 12.26
C GLY A 23 -5.12 15.49 11.82
N PRO A 24 -5.64 16.69 11.48
CA PRO A 24 -4.81 17.82 11.03
C PRO A 24 -3.76 18.30 12.05
N ALA A 25 -3.96 18.05 13.34
CA ALA A 25 -2.98 18.29 14.41
C ALA A 25 -2.57 16.96 15.07
N GLY A 26 -2.65 15.88 14.30
CA GLY A 26 -2.33 14.54 14.74
C GLY A 26 -0.83 14.35 14.88
N PHE A 27 -0.38 13.96 16.06
CA PHE A 27 1.07 13.87 16.31
C PHE A 27 1.74 12.68 15.59
N TRP A 28 1.01 11.61 15.28
CA TRP A 28 1.55 10.54 14.43
C TRP A 28 1.58 10.98 12.97
N GLU A 29 0.53 11.63 12.47
CA GLU A 29 0.49 12.16 11.10
C GLU A 29 1.61 13.18 10.86
N SER A 30 1.89 14.04 11.84
CA SER A 30 2.95 15.05 11.71
C SER A 30 4.34 14.43 11.58
N ASP A 31 4.57 13.28 12.23
CA ASP A 31 5.85 12.56 12.12
C ASP A 31 6.10 12.04 10.68
N ASP A 32 5.03 11.82 9.91
CA ASP A 32 5.09 11.33 8.53
C ASP A 32 5.23 12.45 7.47
N ASN A 33 4.98 13.72 7.82
CA ASN A 33 4.91 14.82 6.84
C ASN A 33 6.19 14.96 6.01
N ASP A 34 7.35 15.07 6.66
CA ASP A 34 8.62 15.25 5.95
C ASP A 34 8.97 14.02 5.09
N ASN A 35 8.63 12.81 5.53
CA ASN A 35 8.85 11.60 4.73
C ASN A 35 8.08 11.69 3.40
N MET A 36 6.78 11.97 3.48
CA MET A 36 5.89 12.00 2.30
C MET A 36 6.19 13.20 1.39
N GLU A 37 6.40 14.37 1.97
CA GLU A 37 6.66 15.61 1.23
C GLU A 37 8.00 15.55 0.50
N THR A 38 9.06 15.15 1.19
CA THR A 38 10.41 15.20 0.60
C THR A 38 10.60 14.13 -0.47
N GLU A 39 10.04 12.92 -0.29
CA GLU A 39 10.00 11.88 -1.32
C GLU A 39 9.31 12.40 -2.59
N SER A 40 8.11 12.97 -2.44
CA SER A 40 7.34 13.55 -3.55
C SER A 40 8.06 14.69 -4.24
N GLN A 41 8.75 15.55 -3.48
CA GLN A 41 9.54 16.66 -4.03
C GLN A 41 10.81 16.18 -4.71
N ASN A 42 11.44 15.09 -4.25
CA ASN A 42 12.61 14.50 -4.87
C ASN A 42 12.31 13.96 -6.27
N ALA A 43 11.10 13.44 -6.50
CA ALA A 43 10.66 12.99 -7.83
C ALA A 43 10.63 14.11 -8.89
N LYS A 44 10.72 15.39 -8.49
CA LYS A 44 10.82 16.54 -9.42
C LYS A 44 12.25 17.01 -9.65
N LYS A 45 13.23 16.47 -8.92
CA LYS A 45 14.65 16.85 -9.03
C LYS A 45 15.30 16.04 -10.14
N TYR A 46 16.04 16.71 -11.03
CA TYR A 46 16.55 16.15 -12.29
C TYR A 46 17.25 14.78 -12.17
N GLN A 47 18.16 14.62 -11.20
CA GLN A 47 18.88 13.36 -11.03
C GLN A 47 18.01 12.30 -10.34
N SER A 48 17.29 12.68 -9.29
CA SER A 48 16.49 11.76 -8.49
C SER A 48 15.24 11.27 -9.20
N SER A 49 14.69 12.02 -10.16
CA SER A 49 13.49 11.64 -10.91
C SER A 49 13.68 10.43 -11.82
N ASN A 50 14.93 10.05 -12.12
CA ASN A 50 15.28 8.86 -12.89
C ASN A 50 15.97 7.78 -12.01
N SER A 51 15.77 7.84 -10.70
CA SER A 51 16.22 6.81 -9.75
C SER A 51 15.07 5.87 -9.41
N ASP A 52 15.38 4.64 -9.02
CA ASP A 52 14.38 3.63 -8.65
C ASP A 52 14.02 3.70 -7.16
N LEU A 53 12.71 3.65 -6.87
CA LEU A 53 12.20 3.35 -5.53
C LEU A 53 12.06 1.83 -5.37
N ILE A 54 12.64 1.27 -4.31
CA ILE A 54 12.77 -0.18 -4.14
C ILE A 54 11.69 -0.70 -3.20
N ALA A 55 10.96 -1.73 -3.64
CA ALA A 55 9.93 -2.43 -2.87
C ALA A 55 10.19 -3.96 -2.83
N ASN A 56 11.42 -4.37 -2.50
CA ASN A 56 11.89 -5.76 -2.58
C ASN A 56 11.93 -6.52 -1.23
N LEU A 57 11.54 -5.89 -0.12
CA LEU A 57 11.48 -6.53 1.19
C LEU A 57 10.45 -7.67 1.19
N GLY A 58 10.92 -8.87 1.49
CA GLY A 58 10.10 -10.08 1.50
C GLY A 58 9.84 -10.69 0.11
N PHE A 59 10.38 -10.13 -0.97
CA PHE A 59 10.25 -10.71 -2.31
C PHE A 59 10.76 -12.16 -2.34
N GLY A 60 10.08 -13.03 -3.08
CA GLY A 60 10.34 -14.47 -3.10
C GLY A 60 9.80 -15.27 -1.92
N LYS A 61 9.10 -14.63 -0.97
CA LYS A 61 8.46 -15.32 0.17
C LYS A 61 6.94 -15.20 0.18
N ASP A 62 6.36 -14.46 -0.77
CA ASP A 62 4.92 -14.33 -0.91
C ASP A 62 4.32 -15.62 -1.46
N ILE A 63 3.14 -15.99 -0.96
CA ILE A 63 2.38 -17.15 -1.41
C ILE A 63 1.02 -16.73 -1.96
N TYR A 64 0.47 -17.53 -2.86
CA TYR A 64 -0.90 -17.40 -3.35
C TYR A 64 -1.63 -18.72 -3.15
N GLY A 65 -2.92 -18.67 -2.80
CA GLY A 65 -3.72 -19.87 -2.53
C GLY A 65 -3.47 -20.51 -1.17
N ASP A 66 -3.10 -19.72 -0.16
CA ASP A 66 -3.06 -20.18 1.23
C ASP A 66 -4.46 -20.63 1.69
N GLU A 67 -4.50 -21.66 2.53
CA GLU A 67 -5.75 -22.28 2.99
C GLU A 67 -6.56 -21.39 3.95
N VAL A 68 -5.89 -20.44 4.63
CA VAL A 68 -6.51 -19.56 5.62
C VAL A 68 -6.62 -18.12 5.10
N TYR A 69 -5.55 -17.60 4.48
CA TYR A 69 -5.44 -16.19 4.11
C TYR A 69 -5.49 -16.00 2.59
N PRO A 70 -6.57 -15.42 2.02
CA PRO A 70 -6.70 -15.29 0.57
C PRO A 70 -5.81 -14.18 -0.01
N GLY A 71 -5.57 -14.25 -1.32
CA GLY A 71 -4.76 -13.29 -2.06
C GLY A 71 -3.27 -13.65 -2.10
N VAL A 72 -2.43 -12.67 -2.44
CA VAL A 72 -0.97 -12.80 -2.33
C VAL A 72 -0.58 -12.36 -0.92
N VAL A 73 0.05 -13.26 -0.17
CA VAL A 73 0.28 -13.08 1.28
C VAL A 73 1.76 -13.23 1.60
N GLY A 74 2.32 -12.21 2.24
CA GLY A 74 3.59 -12.31 2.97
C GLY A 74 3.32 -12.63 4.43
N LYS A 75 3.89 -13.71 4.98
CA LYS A 75 3.70 -14.13 6.38
C LYS A 75 4.56 -13.33 7.37
N SER A 76 4.57 -12.00 7.22
CA SER A 76 5.27 -11.05 8.09
C SER A 76 4.49 -9.75 8.16
N ALA A 77 4.37 -9.17 9.35
CA ALA A 77 3.72 -7.87 9.54
C ALA A 77 4.52 -6.71 8.93
N ILE A 78 5.86 -6.85 8.84
CA ILE A 78 6.76 -5.89 8.20
C ILE A 78 7.23 -6.50 6.88
N GLY A 79 6.91 -5.83 5.77
CA GLY A 79 7.23 -6.28 4.42
C GLY A 79 6.65 -5.36 3.34
N GLU A 80 7.04 -5.60 2.09
CA GLU A 80 6.64 -4.76 0.95
C GLU A 80 5.74 -5.51 -0.05
N THR A 81 5.10 -6.61 0.38
CA THR A 81 4.15 -7.40 -0.43
C THR A 81 3.01 -6.54 -1.00
N SER A 82 2.41 -5.70 -0.14
CA SER A 82 1.33 -4.80 -0.54
C SER A 82 1.80 -3.71 -1.50
N TYR A 83 3.02 -3.19 -1.33
CA TYR A 83 3.63 -2.21 -2.23
C TYR A 83 3.78 -2.79 -3.65
N ARG A 84 4.30 -4.02 -3.77
CA ARG A 84 4.42 -4.70 -5.07
C ARG A 84 3.06 -4.89 -5.74
N GLY A 85 2.04 -5.33 -4.99
CA GLY A 85 0.68 -5.49 -5.51
C GLY A 85 0.06 -4.17 -6.00
N PHE A 86 0.25 -3.10 -5.23
CA PHE A 86 -0.21 -1.75 -5.57
C PHE A 86 0.43 -1.24 -6.86
N TYR A 87 1.78 -1.21 -6.93
CA TYR A 87 2.47 -0.66 -8.10
C TYR A 87 2.31 -1.55 -9.36
N ARG A 88 2.12 -2.86 -9.22
CA ARG A 88 1.74 -3.75 -10.33
C ARG A 88 0.38 -3.35 -10.92
N ALA A 89 -0.62 -3.12 -10.07
CA ALA A 89 -1.94 -2.69 -10.53
C ALA A 89 -1.91 -1.26 -11.11
N TYR A 90 -1.19 -0.34 -10.48
CA TYR A 90 -0.95 1.01 -10.98
C TYR A 90 -0.34 0.98 -12.38
N GLN A 91 0.74 0.21 -12.58
CA GLN A 91 1.40 0.07 -13.87
C GLN A 91 0.46 -0.52 -14.94
N ALA A 92 -0.32 -1.55 -14.58
CA ALA A 92 -1.31 -2.15 -15.49
C ALA A 92 -2.38 -1.12 -15.91
N HIS A 93 -2.83 -0.26 -15.00
CA HIS A 93 -3.79 0.81 -15.32
C HIS A 93 -3.19 1.89 -16.22
N ILE A 94 -2.02 2.45 -15.88
CA ILE A 94 -1.44 3.56 -16.68
C ILE A 94 -0.98 3.13 -18.08
N SER A 95 -0.82 1.82 -18.31
CA SER A 95 -0.46 1.25 -19.61
C SER A 95 -1.66 0.68 -20.39
N SER A 96 -2.87 0.77 -19.84
CA SER A 96 -4.11 0.27 -20.46
C SER A 96 -5.06 1.41 -20.77
N SER A 97 -5.71 1.35 -21.93
CA SER A 97 -6.70 2.35 -22.37
C SER A 97 -8.11 2.06 -21.85
N ASN A 98 -8.36 0.84 -21.36
CA ASN A 98 -9.67 0.36 -20.95
C ASN A 98 -9.54 -0.88 -20.04
N TRP A 99 -10.67 -1.33 -19.51
CA TRP A 99 -10.74 -2.51 -18.64
C TRP A 99 -10.30 -3.82 -19.32
N PRO A 100 -10.75 -4.17 -20.54
CA PRO A 100 -10.26 -5.36 -21.23
C PRO A 100 -8.74 -5.42 -21.37
N GLU A 101 -8.08 -4.29 -21.64
CA GLU A 101 -6.61 -4.20 -21.67
C GLU A 101 -5.98 -4.42 -20.30
N PHE A 102 -6.54 -3.83 -19.24
CA PHE A 102 -6.08 -4.05 -17.86
C PHE A 102 -6.20 -5.52 -17.45
N GLU A 103 -7.33 -6.15 -17.76
CA GLU A 103 -7.57 -7.58 -17.48
C GLU A 103 -6.57 -8.43 -18.25
N ASN A 104 -6.28 -8.08 -19.51
CA ASN A 104 -5.26 -8.74 -20.31
C ASN A 104 -3.84 -8.59 -19.72
N ALA A 105 -3.49 -7.39 -19.28
CA ALA A 105 -2.21 -7.10 -18.63
C ALA A 105 -2.09 -7.79 -17.25
N SER A 106 -3.21 -8.05 -16.58
CA SER A 106 -3.27 -8.65 -15.24
C SER A 106 -3.54 -10.16 -15.22
N ARG A 107 -3.55 -10.85 -16.37
CA ARG A 107 -3.90 -12.29 -16.47
C ARG A 107 -3.11 -13.21 -15.54
N ASN A 108 -1.86 -12.86 -15.27
CA ASN A 108 -0.93 -13.66 -14.44
C ASN A 108 -0.51 -12.93 -13.16
N TRP A 109 -1.32 -12.00 -12.66
CA TRP A 109 -0.93 -11.05 -11.61
C TRP A 109 -0.36 -11.72 -10.34
N HIS A 110 -0.94 -12.81 -9.87
CA HIS A 110 -0.46 -13.47 -8.65
C HIS A 110 0.84 -14.23 -8.91
N THR A 111 0.97 -14.90 -10.06
CA THR A 111 2.19 -15.59 -10.48
C THR A 111 3.36 -14.62 -10.61
N GLU A 112 3.12 -13.40 -11.08
CA GLU A 112 4.12 -12.34 -11.13
C GLU A 112 4.60 -11.91 -9.74
N LEU A 113 3.66 -11.72 -8.80
CA LEU A 113 3.97 -11.24 -7.45
C LEU A 113 4.62 -12.31 -6.56
N THR A 114 4.42 -13.60 -6.85
CA THR A 114 5.02 -14.71 -6.08
C THR A 114 6.29 -15.27 -6.73
N LYS A 115 6.94 -14.53 -7.64
CA LYS A 115 8.24 -14.93 -8.21
C LYS A 115 9.32 -14.93 -7.14
N THR A 116 10.32 -15.79 -7.32
CA THR A 116 11.47 -15.95 -6.40
C THR A 116 12.79 -15.44 -6.96
N THR A 117 12.84 -15.12 -8.25
CA THR A 117 14.02 -14.64 -8.99
C THR A 117 13.63 -13.57 -9.99
#